data_AF-A0A816JN22-F1
#
_entry.id   AF-A0A816JN22-F1
#
_cell.length_a   1.000
_cell.length_b   1.000
_cell.length_c   1.000
_cell.angle_alpha   90.00
_cell.angle_beta   90.00
_cell.angle_gamma   90.00
#
_symmetry.space_group_name_H-M   'P 1'
#
loop_
_entity.id
_entity.type
_entity.pdbx_description
1 polymer ?
#
loop_
_entity_poly.entity_id
_entity_poly.type
_entity_poly.pdbx_seq_one_letter_code
_entity_poly.pdbx_strand_id
1 'polypeptide(L)'
;MSSKIVSLTIQADAKEGVVDEEDLPAYPYGRLKTTSPDPVTDIDVTRREAYLSSEEFKEKFGMTKEAFYKLPKWKQNKFKMAVQLF
;
A
#
# COMPACT_ATOMS: atom_id res chain seq x y z
N MET A 1 -8.01 8.13 42.72
CA MET A 1 -7.05 7.72 41.68
C MET A 1 -7.67 6.60 40.85
N SER A 2 -7.24 6.44 39.60
CA SER A 2 -7.60 5.36 38.65
C SER A 2 -8.67 5.74 37.62
N SER A 3 -8.25 6.59 36.68
CA SER A 3 -8.88 6.71 35.37
C SER A 3 -8.60 5.42 34.59
N LYS A 4 -9.62 4.58 34.45
CA LYS A 4 -9.60 3.39 33.60
C LYS A 4 -9.58 3.84 32.15
N ILE A 5 -8.38 4.02 31.61
CA ILE A 5 -8.17 4.14 30.16
C ILE A 5 -8.56 2.79 29.53
N VAL A 6 -9.69 2.82 28.84
CA VAL A 6 -10.24 1.71 28.08
C VAL A 6 -9.26 1.42 26.94
N SER A 7 -8.55 0.29 27.04
CA SER A 7 -7.73 -0.23 25.95
C SER A 7 -8.67 -0.57 24.80
N LEU A 8 -8.75 0.32 23.81
CA LEU A 8 -9.54 0.11 22.60
C LEU A 8 -8.77 -0.89 21.72
N THR A 9 -9.03 -2.17 21.93
CA THR A 9 -8.54 -3.26 21.08
C THR A 9 -9.20 -3.12 19.71
N ILE A 10 -8.54 -2.41 18.81
CA ILE A 10 -8.89 -2.38 17.39
C ILE A 10 -8.48 -3.73 16.80
N GLN A 11 -9.43 -4.67 16.83
CA GLN A 11 -9.34 -5.95 16.16
C GLN A 11 -9.59 -5.72 14.67
N ALA A 12 -8.52 -5.47 13.92
CA ALA A 12 -8.58 -5.40 12.46
C ALA A 12 -8.50 -6.82 11.89
N ASP A 13 -9.66 -7.45 11.78
CA ASP A 13 -9.87 -8.63 10.95
C ASP A 13 -9.66 -8.24 9.47
N ALA A 14 -8.44 -8.41 8.99
CA ALA A 14 -8.10 -8.24 7.59
C ALA A 14 -7.91 -9.62 6.99
N LYS A 15 -9.03 -10.16 6.51
CA LYS A 15 -9.10 -11.29 5.59
C LYS A 15 -7.92 -11.30 4.63
N GLU A 16 -7.25 -12.44 4.64
CA GLU A 16 -6.26 -12.89 3.67
C GLU A 16 -6.78 -12.62 2.25
N GLY A 17 -6.10 -11.72 1.56
CA GLY A 17 -6.11 -11.64 0.12
C GLY A 17 -4.68 -11.90 -0.32
N VAL A 18 -4.34 -13.18 -0.49
CA VAL A 18 -3.24 -13.58 -1.36
C VAL A 18 -3.61 -13.03 -2.73
N VAL A 19 -3.01 -11.89 -3.07
CA VAL A 19 -2.99 -11.45 -4.45
C VAL A 19 -1.66 -11.94 -4.95
N ASP A 20 -1.71 -12.86 -5.91
CA ASP A 20 -0.57 -13.27 -6.71
C ASP A 20 0.06 -12.03 -7.36
N GLU A 21 1.15 -11.56 -6.75
CA GLU A 21 1.87 -10.32 -7.06
C GLU A 21 2.90 -10.49 -8.17
N GLU A 22 2.88 -11.63 -8.89
CA GLU A 22 3.96 -12.03 -9.80
C GLU A 22 3.63 -11.87 -11.29
N ASP A 23 2.40 -11.45 -11.66
CA ASP A 23 2.01 -11.31 -13.08
C ASP A 23 1.51 -9.90 -13.46
N LEU A 24 1.66 -8.92 -12.57
CA LEU A 24 1.27 -7.54 -12.84
C LEU A 24 2.43 -6.78 -13.52
N PRO A 25 2.18 -6.02 -14.60
CA PRO A 25 3.21 -5.21 -15.23
C PRO A 25 3.74 -4.15 -14.28
N ALA A 26 5.05 -4.11 -14.07
CA ALA A 26 5.68 -3.06 -13.30
C ALA A 26 5.84 -1.78 -14.15
N TYR A 27 5.37 -0.65 -13.65
CA TYR A 27 5.51 0.66 -14.27
C TYR A 27 6.38 1.59 -13.40
N PRO A 28 7.07 2.57 -14.01
CA PRO A 28 7.86 3.53 -13.26
C PRO A 28 6.97 4.36 -12.32
N TYR A 29 7.44 4.59 -11.09
CA TYR A 29 6.77 5.40 -10.06
C TYR A 29 6.27 6.75 -10.58
N GLY A 30 7.00 7.34 -11.54
CA GLY A 30 6.61 8.59 -12.19
C GLY A 30 5.22 8.56 -12.82
N ARG A 31 4.78 7.44 -13.40
CA ARG A 31 3.46 7.30 -14.06
C ARG A 31 2.37 6.72 -13.16
N LEU A 32 2.77 6.10 -12.05
CA LEU A 32 1.84 5.55 -11.06
C LEU A 32 1.35 6.61 -10.07
N LYS A 33 2.11 7.69 -9.87
CA LYS A 33 1.71 8.79 -8.98
C LYS A 33 0.42 9.47 -9.41
N THR A 34 -0.44 9.81 -8.45
CA THR A 34 -1.69 10.56 -8.69
C THR A 34 -1.40 11.98 -9.20
N THR A 35 -0.22 12.49 -8.89
CA THR A 35 0.30 13.78 -9.35
C THR A 35 1.04 13.71 -10.69
N SER A 36 1.06 12.54 -11.36
CA SER A 36 1.73 12.40 -12.65
C SER A 36 1.00 13.16 -13.75
N PRO A 37 1.71 13.84 -14.67
CA PRO A 37 1.11 14.44 -15.85
C PRO A 37 0.55 13.40 -16.84
N ASP A 38 1.10 12.17 -16.81
CA ASP A 38 0.67 11.03 -17.66
C ASP A 38 0.41 9.79 -16.79
N PRO A 39 -0.75 9.73 -16.10
CA PRO A 39 -1.12 8.57 -15.31
C PRO A 39 -1.42 7.37 -16.21
N VAL A 40 -0.96 6.18 -15.82
CA VAL A 40 -1.37 4.94 -16.51
C VAL A 40 -2.85 4.70 -16.24
N THR A 41 -3.65 4.56 -17.30
CA THR A 41 -5.10 4.32 -17.21
C THR A 41 -5.47 2.84 -17.21
N ASP A 42 -4.57 1.98 -17.66
CA ASP A 42 -4.78 0.53 -17.79
C ASP A 42 -4.30 -0.25 -16.56
N ILE A 43 -4.44 0.36 -15.39
CA ILE A 43 -4.06 -0.23 -14.10
C ILE A 43 -5.14 0.01 -13.07
N ASP A 44 -5.14 -0.81 -12.03
CA ASP A 44 -5.95 -0.56 -10.85
C ASP A 44 -5.38 0.62 -10.06
N VAL A 45 -5.97 1.80 -10.29
CA VAL A 45 -5.63 3.05 -9.59
C VAL A 45 -5.83 2.96 -8.08
N THR A 46 -6.59 1.99 -7.59
CA THR A 46 -6.76 1.75 -6.15
C THR A 46 -5.64 0.89 -5.56
N ARG A 47 -4.78 0.29 -6.39
CA ARG A 47 -3.67 -0.60 -6.00
C ARG A 47 -2.37 -0.28 -6.74
N ARG A 48 -2.05 0.99 -6.93
CA ARG A 48 -0.87 1.42 -7.71
C ARG A 48 0.44 0.91 -7.15
N GLU A 49 0.48 0.62 -5.86
CA GLU A 49 1.60 -0.01 -5.19
C GLU A 49 1.91 -1.42 -5.71
N ALA A 50 0.91 -2.16 -6.21
CA ALA A 50 1.09 -3.48 -6.80
C ALA A 50 1.87 -3.41 -8.12
N TYR A 51 1.69 -2.31 -8.86
CA TYR A 51 2.33 -2.05 -10.15
C TYR A 51 3.73 -1.42 -10.04
N LEU A 52 4.23 -1.18 -8.83
CA LEU A 52 5.62 -0.77 -8.67
C LEU A 52 6.56 -1.97 -8.85
N SER A 53 7.76 -1.70 -9.34
CA SER A 53 8.83 -2.70 -9.22
C SER A 53 9.13 -2.98 -7.75
N SER A 54 9.59 -4.19 -7.42
CA SER A 54 9.96 -4.54 -6.04
C SER A 54 11.08 -3.64 -5.49
N GLU A 55 11.95 -3.13 -6.36
CA GLU A 55 13.01 -2.18 -6.02
C GLU A 55 12.43 -0.80 -5.64
N GLU A 56 11.60 -0.21 -6.51
CA GLU A 56 10.96 1.09 -6.24
C GLU A 56 10.02 0.99 -5.04
N PHE A 57 9.30 -0.13 -4.91
CA PHE A 57 8.45 -0.39 -3.77
C PHE A 57 9.27 -0.38 -2.48
N LYS A 58 10.39 -1.10 -2.43
CA LYS A 58 11.27 -1.11 -1.26
C LYS A 58 11.88 0.26 -0.98
N GLU A 59 12.21 1.03 -2.01
CA GLU A 59 12.74 2.39 -1.86
C GLU A 59 11.70 3.36 -1.30
N LYS A 60 10.45 3.31 -1.77
CA LYS A 60 9.37 4.23 -1.37
C LYS A 60 8.69 3.82 -0.06
N PHE A 61 8.43 2.53 0.12
CA PHE A 61 7.75 1.99 1.30
C PHE A 61 8.72 1.54 2.40
N GLY A 62 10.01 1.36 2.09
CA GLY A 62 11.01 0.89 3.05
C GLY A 62 10.88 -0.59 3.44
N MET A 63 10.00 -1.34 2.76
CA MET A 63 9.70 -2.74 3.04
C MET A 63 9.33 -3.48 1.76
N THR A 64 9.25 -4.80 1.80
CA THR A 64 8.80 -5.61 0.65
C THR A 64 7.28 -5.58 0.50
N LYS A 65 6.78 -5.88 -0.70
CA LYS A 65 5.32 -5.95 -0.97
C LYS A 65 4.63 -6.92 -0.02
N GLU A 66 5.22 -8.10 0.20
CA GLU A 66 4.71 -9.08 1.17
C GLU A 66 4.58 -8.51 2.58
N ALA A 67 5.59 -7.78 3.05
CA ALA A 67 5.56 -7.17 4.38
C ALA A 67 4.48 -6.09 4.47
N PHE A 68 4.27 -5.34 3.39
CA PHE A 68 3.22 -4.33 3.30
C PHE A 68 1.81 -4.92 3.33
N TYR A 69 1.54 -5.98 2.56
CA TYR A 69 0.21 -6.61 2.56
C TYR A 69 -0.11 -7.34 3.87
N LYS A 70 0.92 -7.75 4.63
CA LYS A 70 0.76 -8.24 6.01
C LYS A 70 0.36 -7.14 7.01
N LEU A 71 0.52 -5.87 6.67
CA LEU A 71 0.10 -4.77 7.55
C LEU A 71 -1.42 -4.58 7.52
N PRO A 72 -2.03 -4.06 8.60
CA PRO A 72 -3.44 -3.73 8.60
C PRO A 72 -3.77 -2.62 7.58
N LYS A 73 -4.98 -2.65 7.00
CA LYS A 73 -5.41 -1.72 5.92
C LYS A 73 -5.22 -0.24 6.24
N TRP A 74 -5.47 0.18 7.49
CA TRP A 74 -5.25 1.58 7.91
C TRP A 74 -3.80 2.02 7.76
N LYS A 75 -2.85 1.10 7.96
CA LYS A 75 -1.41 1.34 7.84
C LYS A 75 -0.97 1.28 6.38
N GLN A 76 -1.53 0.35 5.60
CA GLN A 76 -1.34 0.33 4.14
C GLN A 76 -1.76 1.66 3.51
N ASN A 77 -2.96 2.16 3.83
CA ASN A 77 -3.45 3.44 3.33
C ASN A 77 -2.56 4.62 3.73
N LYS A 78 -2.06 4.64 4.98
CA LYS A 78 -1.12 5.68 5.44
C LYS A 78 0.14 5.73 4.59
N PHE A 79 0.70 4.57 4.26
CA PHE A 79 1.87 4.47 3.39
C PHE A 79 1.55 4.86 1.95
N LYS A 80 0.42 4.41 1.39
CA LYS A 80 -0.02 4.79 0.04
C LYS A 80 -0.19 6.30 -0.11
N MET A 81 -0.74 6.95 0.91
CA MET A 81 -0.82 8.41 0.96
C MET A 81 0.58 9.06 0.99
N ALA A 82 1.52 8.50 1.76
CA ALA A 82 2.89 9.03 1.86
C ALA A 82 3.64 9.01 0.51
N VAL A 83 3.36 8.02 -0.33
CA VAL A 83 3.96 7.88 -1.66
C VAL A 83 3.07 8.41 -2.79
N GLN A 84 1.99 9.14 -2.47
CA GLN A 84 1.06 9.69 -3.45
C GLN A 84 0.50 8.64 -4.44
N LEU A 85 0.31 7.42 -3.94
CA LEU A 85 -0.32 6.29 -4.64
C LEU A 85 -1.74 6.01 -4.11
N PHE A 86 -2.35 7.00 -3.48
CA PHE A 86 -3.77 7.00 -3.10
C PHE A 86 -4.63 7.50 -4.27
#